data_AF-A0A0V0Z723-F1
#
_entry.id   AF-A0A0V0Z723-F1
#
_cell.length_a   1.000
_cell.length_b   1.000
_cell.length_c   1.000
_cell.angle_alpha   90.00
_cell.angle_beta   90.00
_cell.angle_gamma   90.00
#
_symmetry.space_group_name_H-M   'P 1'
#
loop_
_entity.id
_entity.type
_entity.pdbx_description
1 polymer ?
#
loop_
_entity_poly.entity_id
_entity_poly.type
_entity_poly.pdbx_seq_one_letter_code
_entity_poly.pdbx_strand_id
1 'polypeptide(L)'
;MFDKGICEKSCIKLTLVPFVTGKLEVLLQHSRFFKQIIQYSDITPGSRSHVLKHTNFDEKQWTCSRIRSGCRGAVYANLEVNTVLRTAPHAVTCTSDDYILHKMEKKNTLKRRAGEETKPVPLIYNEECSNASTSLETAGQFPTFRIIKSSMYRSRAKRFPPLPATRQQLEIPAHWRVTKSERQFVMHNNVNNSVLIFCTEENLREFAGESVWRMDGTFEIYQQLFTIYIFKEGKLIPVVYSLTARKDVICYCEIFDTFIVKAAALGVVLQPQTIICDFETAFIPAVQASFPGVQVQGCYFHFCQAVLRKVADLGLRTRYLHEAETKKIIKLLMTTAFLQLHKIPEAVDLLGRDVTGSVAALFEYFRKEWMTPNHMGLWNVYDVERRTNNHLEGWHFRMNRRAGKRHLRFYEMLCLLIDEQGSTETLIEQVPSGRLTDSHLRVKNSKYEDVQLRITALTAEYDSGRRTMEQFLRAVVYDVPELLNF
;
A
#
# COMPACT_ATOMS: atom_id res chain seq x y z
N MET A 1 -6.88 -53.82 69.57
CA MET A 1 -7.41 -52.61 70.21
C MET A 1 -7.65 -51.59 69.11
N PHE A 2 -8.91 -51.21 68.93
CA PHE A 2 -9.48 -50.18 68.05
C PHE A 2 -9.27 -50.24 66.53
N ASP A 3 -10.37 -50.72 65.94
CA ASP A 3 -11.05 -50.36 64.69
C ASP A 3 -11.01 -48.87 64.25
N LYS A 4 -10.91 -48.64 62.93
CA LYS A 4 -11.68 -47.68 62.08
C LYS A 4 -10.86 -47.04 60.94
N GLY A 5 -11.39 -47.14 59.73
CA GLY A 5 -11.41 -46.00 58.79
C GLY A 5 -10.85 -46.24 57.38
N ILE A 6 -11.70 -46.77 56.50
CA ILE A 6 -11.57 -46.77 55.03
C ILE A 6 -11.49 -45.32 54.51
N CYS A 7 -10.59 -45.05 53.57
CA CYS A 7 -10.85 -44.09 52.48
C CYS A 7 -10.02 -44.47 51.25
N GLU A 8 -10.68 -45.15 50.31
CA GLU A 8 -10.18 -45.40 48.96
C GLU A 8 -9.84 -44.06 48.29
N LYS A 9 -8.59 -43.89 47.85
CA LYS A 9 -8.23 -42.83 46.91
C LYS A 9 -8.84 -43.21 45.56
N SER A 10 -10.03 -42.69 45.29
CA SER A 10 -10.65 -42.71 43.98
C SER A 10 -9.78 -41.89 43.00
N CYS A 11 -9.01 -42.60 42.18
CA CYS A 11 -8.50 -42.08 40.92
C CYS A 11 -9.68 -41.73 40.01
N ILE A 12 -10.05 -40.46 39.93
CA ILE A 12 -10.99 -39.99 38.91
C ILE A 12 -10.20 -39.79 37.62
N LYS A 13 -10.34 -40.75 36.70
CA LYS A 13 -10.03 -40.59 35.28
C LYS A 13 -10.88 -39.42 34.75
N LEU A 14 -10.23 -38.39 34.21
CA LEU A 14 -10.88 -37.36 33.41
C LEU A 14 -11.36 -37.99 32.10
N THR A 15 -12.66 -38.18 31.97
CA THR A 15 -13.28 -38.56 30.69
C THR A 15 -13.40 -37.29 29.84
N LEU A 16 -12.55 -37.18 28.82
CA LEU A 16 -12.71 -36.19 27.75
C LEU A 16 -14.05 -36.41 27.04
N VAL A 17 -14.87 -35.36 26.96
CA VAL A 17 -16.02 -35.32 26.04
C VAL A 17 -15.46 -35.20 24.61
N PRO A 18 -15.74 -36.15 23.70
CA PRO A 18 -15.11 -36.20 22.39
C PRO A 18 -15.87 -35.30 21.40
N PHE A 19 -15.56 -34.01 21.42
CA PHE A 19 -15.72 -33.16 20.25
C PHE A 19 -14.71 -32.02 20.36
N VAL A 20 -13.92 -31.80 19.31
CA VAL A 20 -12.76 -30.88 19.26
C VAL A 20 -11.43 -31.45 19.78
N THR A 21 -11.11 -32.70 19.45
CA THR A 21 -9.72 -33.19 19.39
C THR A 21 -9.33 -33.35 17.92
N GLY A 22 -8.35 -32.58 17.46
CA GLY A 22 -7.82 -32.67 16.09
C GLY A 22 -7.19 -31.39 15.55
N LYS A 23 -7.46 -30.20 16.12
CA LYS A 23 -6.87 -28.93 15.66
C LYS A 23 -6.16 -28.08 16.72
N LEU A 24 -6.10 -28.54 17.96
CA LEU A 24 -5.51 -27.77 19.07
C LEU A 24 -4.05 -28.15 19.41
N GLU A 25 -3.58 -29.34 19.04
CA GLU A 25 -2.20 -29.77 19.35
C GLU A 25 -1.14 -29.07 18.49
N VAL A 26 -1.48 -28.55 17.31
CA VAL A 26 -0.51 -27.87 16.43
C VAL A 26 -0.40 -26.36 16.73
N LEU A 27 -1.34 -25.76 17.45
CA LEU A 27 -1.36 -24.30 17.70
C LEU A 27 -0.76 -23.88 19.05
N LEU A 28 -0.43 -24.83 19.93
CA LEU A 28 0.10 -24.53 21.26
C LEU A 28 1.62 -24.31 21.31
N GLN A 29 2.39 -24.68 20.27
CA GLN A 29 3.85 -24.57 20.31
C GLN A 29 4.42 -23.20 19.94
N HIS A 30 3.67 -22.28 19.29
CA HIS A 30 4.28 -21.04 18.75
C HIS A 30 3.55 -19.73 19.08
N SER A 31 2.67 -19.72 20.10
CA SER A 31 1.88 -18.53 20.40
C SER A 31 2.22 -17.91 21.76
N ARG A 32 3.04 -16.85 21.73
CA ARG A 32 3.08 -15.82 22.81
C ARG A 32 1.78 -14.98 22.86
N PHE A 33 0.74 -15.34 22.10
CA PHE A 33 -0.60 -14.84 22.34
C PHE A 33 -1.21 -15.70 23.42
N PHE A 34 -1.47 -15.14 24.58
CA PHE A 34 -2.66 -15.36 25.39
C PHE A 34 -2.31 -14.87 26.80
N LYS A 35 -2.90 -13.74 27.21
CA LYS A 35 -3.34 -13.66 28.60
C LYS A 35 -4.58 -14.55 28.65
N GLN A 36 -4.38 -15.85 28.87
CA GLN A 36 -5.47 -16.81 29.09
C GLN A 36 -6.33 -16.29 30.25
N ILE A 37 -7.60 -16.67 30.35
CA ILE A 37 -8.36 -16.58 31.60
C ILE A 37 -8.58 -18.04 31.97
N ILE A 38 -8.32 -18.43 33.22
CA ILE A 38 -8.79 -19.74 33.69
C ILE A 38 -10.22 -19.57 34.17
N GLN A 39 -11.14 -20.29 33.54
CA GLN A 39 -12.42 -20.64 34.17
C GLN A 39 -12.23 -22.03 34.78
N TYR A 40 -12.32 -22.13 36.11
CA TYR A 40 -12.50 -23.42 36.77
C TYR A 40 -13.98 -23.76 36.71
N SER A 41 -14.37 -24.75 35.91
CA SER A 41 -15.77 -25.18 35.75
C SER A 41 -16.23 -26.16 36.85
N ASP A 42 -15.32 -26.93 37.44
CA ASP A 42 -15.71 -28.12 38.22
C ASP A 42 -15.74 -27.88 39.75
N ILE A 43 -15.81 -26.61 40.16
CA ILE A 43 -16.09 -26.24 41.56
C ILE A 43 -17.18 -25.15 41.57
N THR A 44 -18.38 -25.48 41.08
CA THR A 44 -19.73 -24.86 41.19
C THR A 44 -19.92 -23.33 41.47
N PRO A 45 -21.14 -22.83 41.23
CA PRO A 45 -21.52 -21.86 40.19
C PRO A 45 -20.98 -20.41 40.40
N GLY A 46 -20.42 -19.82 39.34
CA GLY A 46 -19.94 -18.42 39.32
C GLY A 46 -18.46 -18.31 38.91
N SER A 47 -18.20 -18.22 37.61
CA SER A 47 -16.84 -18.19 37.05
C SER A 47 -16.02 -16.99 37.58
N ARG A 48 -14.95 -17.23 38.34
CA ARG A 48 -14.16 -16.19 39.03
C ARG A 48 -13.25 -15.39 38.08
N SER A 49 -13.27 -14.05 38.14
CA SER A 49 -12.51 -13.16 37.24
C SER A 49 -11.08 -12.84 37.73
N HIS A 50 -10.10 -13.66 37.35
CA HIS A 50 -8.67 -13.37 37.59
C HIS A 50 -7.94 -12.99 36.30
N VAL A 51 -7.01 -12.03 36.39
CA VAL A 51 -6.22 -11.51 35.27
C VAL A 51 -4.74 -11.85 35.49
N LEU A 52 -4.05 -12.32 34.45
CA LEU A 52 -2.61 -12.61 34.51
C LEU A 52 -1.83 -11.33 34.84
N LYS A 53 -1.18 -11.34 36.00
CA LYS A 53 -0.33 -10.26 36.48
C LYS A 53 1.13 -10.52 36.16
N HIS A 54 1.65 -11.70 36.51
CA HIS A 54 3.04 -12.08 36.31
C HIS A 54 3.17 -13.53 35.81
N THR A 55 4.23 -13.78 35.04
CA THR A 55 4.72 -15.12 34.73
C THR A 55 6.13 -15.20 35.31
N ASN A 56 6.30 -16.04 36.32
CA ASN A 56 7.57 -16.34 36.97
C ASN A 56 8.20 -17.56 36.31
N PHE A 57 9.37 -18.00 36.81
CA PHE A 57 10.09 -19.16 36.25
C PHE A 57 9.24 -20.44 36.24
N ASP A 58 8.50 -20.73 37.31
CA ASP A 58 7.77 -22.00 37.44
C ASP A 58 6.24 -21.84 37.53
N GLU A 59 5.73 -20.60 37.58
CA GLU A 59 4.33 -20.34 37.87
C GLU A 59 3.79 -19.06 37.21
N LYS A 60 2.46 -19.00 37.07
CA LYS A 60 1.72 -17.81 36.64
C LYS A 60 0.88 -17.28 37.80
N GLN A 61 1.04 -16.00 38.12
CA GLN A 61 0.25 -15.29 39.12
C GLN A 61 -0.93 -14.56 38.46
N TRP A 62 -2.11 -14.85 38.98
CA TRP A 62 -3.39 -14.32 38.55
C TRP A 62 -4.00 -13.50 39.69
N THR A 63 -4.39 -12.26 39.45
CA THR A 63 -5.01 -11.40 40.48
C THR A 63 -6.45 -11.05 40.13
N CYS A 64 -7.29 -10.91 41.15
CA CYS A 64 -8.69 -10.56 40.99
C CYS A 64 -8.85 -9.25 40.20
N SER A 65 -9.83 -9.21 39.30
CA SER A 65 -10.17 -8.03 38.50
C SER A 65 -10.58 -6.80 39.34
N ARG A 66 -11.01 -7.02 40.59
CA ARG A 66 -11.38 -5.98 41.57
C ARG A 66 -10.20 -5.47 42.40
N ILE A 67 -8.95 -5.71 41.98
CA ILE A 67 -7.75 -5.24 42.72
C ILE A 67 -7.74 -3.73 42.97
N ARG A 68 -8.30 -2.94 42.04
CA ARG A 68 -8.44 -1.47 42.20
C ARG A 68 -9.51 -1.07 43.21
N SER A 69 -10.42 -1.97 43.53
CA SER A 69 -11.45 -1.83 44.56
C SER A 69 -11.00 -2.45 45.90
N GLY A 70 -9.70 -2.72 46.06
CA GLY A 70 -9.13 -3.27 47.29
C GLY A 70 -9.12 -4.80 47.40
N CYS A 71 -9.61 -5.54 46.41
CA CYS A 71 -9.62 -7.00 46.46
C CYS A 71 -8.19 -7.57 46.35
N ARG A 72 -7.78 -8.39 47.32
CA ARG A 72 -6.47 -9.05 47.37
C ARG A 72 -6.50 -10.52 46.90
N GLY A 73 -7.56 -10.93 46.20
CA GLY A 73 -7.67 -12.29 45.65
C GLY A 73 -6.57 -12.56 44.62
N ALA A 74 -5.86 -13.68 44.78
CA ALA A 74 -4.84 -14.13 43.86
C ALA A 74 -4.83 -15.66 43.74
N VAL A 75 -4.54 -16.17 42.54
CA VAL A 75 -4.40 -17.58 42.22
C VAL A 75 -3.05 -17.77 41.53
N TYR A 76 -2.33 -18.81 41.90
CA TYR A 76 -1.05 -19.19 41.31
C TYR A 76 -1.23 -20.55 40.66
N ALA A 77 -0.92 -20.66 39.38
CA ALA A 77 -1.03 -21.88 38.60
C ALA A 77 0.33 -22.24 37.99
N ASN A 78 0.52 -23.49 37.60
CA ASN A 78 1.68 -23.87 36.80
C ASN A 78 1.68 -23.15 35.43
N LEU A 79 2.81 -23.20 34.72
CA LEU A 79 2.98 -22.50 33.43
C LEU A 79 1.93 -22.91 32.38
N GLU A 80 1.50 -24.16 32.40
CA GLU A 80 0.48 -24.72 31.51
C GLU A 80 -0.96 -24.41 31.93
N VAL A 81 -1.14 -23.84 33.12
CA VAL A 81 -2.45 -23.34 33.58
C VAL A 81 -3.46 -24.47 33.79
N ASN A 82 -3.00 -25.72 33.92
CA ASN A 82 -3.84 -26.90 34.15
C ASN A 82 -3.97 -27.25 35.64
N THR A 83 -3.10 -26.72 36.51
CA THR A 83 -3.09 -27.02 37.94
C THR A 83 -2.96 -25.75 38.78
N VAL A 84 -3.83 -25.58 39.78
CA VAL A 84 -3.66 -24.54 40.83
C VAL A 84 -2.57 -24.99 41.79
N LEU A 85 -1.53 -24.18 41.94
CA LEU A 85 -0.46 -24.40 42.90
C LEU A 85 -0.83 -23.84 44.28
N ARG A 86 -1.38 -22.62 44.34
CA ARG A 86 -1.84 -21.99 45.58
C ARG A 86 -2.83 -20.85 45.34
N THR A 87 -3.63 -20.52 46.35
CA THR A 87 -4.60 -19.42 46.33
C THR A 87 -4.45 -18.53 47.56
N ALA A 88 -4.72 -17.23 47.41
CA ALA A 88 -4.84 -16.32 48.55
C ALA A 88 -6.16 -16.59 49.30
N PRO A 89 -6.25 -16.36 50.62
CA PRO A 89 -7.44 -16.69 51.43
C PRO A 89 -8.74 -16.07 50.91
N HIS A 90 -8.67 -14.84 50.40
CA HIS A 90 -9.83 -14.12 49.85
C HIS A 90 -10.13 -14.46 48.36
N ALA A 91 -9.32 -15.30 47.71
CA ALA A 91 -9.57 -15.72 46.32
C ALA A 91 -10.75 -16.70 46.20
N VAL A 92 -11.03 -17.46 47.25
CA VAL A 92 -12.08 -18.49 47.28
C VAL A 92 -13.47 -17.89 47.56
N THR A 93 -13.53 -16.81 48.34
CA THR A 93 -14.78 -16.13 48.75
C THR A 93 -15.10 -14.88 47.92
N CYS A 94 -14.28 -14.55 46.92
CA CYS A 94 -14.51 -13.39 46.07
C CYS A 94 -15.67 -13.67 45.09
N THR A 95 -16.79 -12.98 45.28
CA THR A 95 -17.93 -13.02 44.35
C THR A 95 -17.56 -12.45 42.99
N SER A 96 -17.88 -13.19 41.93
CA SER A 96 -17.72 -12.73 40.55
C SER A 96 -18.74 -11.66 40.22
N ASP A 97 -18.33 -10.72 39.38
CA ASP A 97 -19.20 -9.70 38.83
C ASP A 97 -19.50 -10.09 37.38
N ASP A 98 -20.71 -10.59 37.14
CA ASP A 98 -21.11 -11.08 35.81
C ASP A 98 -20.98 -9.99 34.74
N TYR A 99 -21.13 -8.72 35.14
CA TYR A 99 -20.87 -7.58 34.28
C TYR A 99 -19.38 -7.43 33.92
N ILE A 100 -18.47 -7.56 34.89
CA ILE A 100 -17.02 -7.48 34.62
C ILE A 100 -16.58 -8.63 33.69
N LEU A 101 -17.11 -9.84 33.90
CA LEU A 101 -16.84 -11.01 33.07
C LEU A 101 -17.29 -10.78 31.63
N HIS A 102 -18.54 -10.36 31.42
CA HIS A 102 -19.06 -10.05 30.10
C HIS A 102 -18.21 -9.00 29.37
N LYS A 103 -17.85 -7.92 30.07
CA LYS A 103 -16.97 -6.86 29.52
C LYS A 103 -15.58 -7.38 29.14
N MET A 104 -15.01 -8.29 29.93
CA MET A 104 -13.71 -8.90 29.64
C MET A 104 -13.78 -9.84 28.45
N GLU A 105 -14.81 -10.68 28.40
CA GLU A 105 -15.08 -11.61 27.31
C GLU A 105 -15.18 -10.86 25.97
N LYS A 106 -16.06 -9.85 25.88
CA LYS A 106 -16.22 -9.05 24.65
C LYS A 106 -14.92 -8.36 24.23
N LYS A 107 -14.14 -7.82 25.18
CA LYS A 107 -12.81 -7.27 24.87
C LYS A 107 -11.85 -8.33 24.31
N ASN A 108 -11.90 -9.56 24.81
CA ASN A 108 -11.06 -10.65 24.33
C ASN A 108 -11.48 -11.11 22.94
N THR A 109 -12.77 -11.28 22.70
CA THR A 109 -13.32 -11.59 21.37
C THR A 109 -12.91 -10.54 20.34
N LEU A 110 -13.08 -9.26 20.65
CA LEU A 110 -12.65 -8.16 19.78
C LEU A 110 -11.15 -8.21 19.45
N LYS A 111 -10.28 -8.48 20.44
CA LYS A 111 -8.83 -8.60 20.21
C LYS A 111 -8.48 -9.84 19.38
N ARG A 112 -9.13 -10.98 19.63
CA ARG A 112 -8.92 -12.24 18.92
C ARG A 112 -9.31 -12.07 17.46
N ARG A 113 -10.55 -11.65 17.20
CA ARG A 113 -11.06 -11.37 15.86
C ARG A 113 -10.19 -10.36 15.13
N ALA A 114 -9.75 -9.28 15.79
CA ALA A 114 -8.83 -8.32 15.17
C ALA A 114 -7.46 -8.91 14.78
N GLY A 115 -6.98 -9.90 15.53
CA GLY A 115 -5.73 -10.63 15.26
C GLY A 115 -5.85 -11.68 14.17
N GLU A 116 -7.01 -12.32 14.02
CA GLU A 116 -7.22 -13.44 13.09
C GLU A 116 -7.81 -12.98 11.76
N GLU A 117 -8.80 -12.08 11.79
CA GLU A 117 -9.53 -11.67 10.59
C GLU A 117 -8.80 -10.59 9.81
N THR A 118 -9.05 -10.55 8.51
CA THR A 118 -8.57 -9.52 7.57
C THR A 118 -9.49 -8.31 7.47
N LYS A 119 -10.76 -8.42 7.93
CA LYS A 119 -11.76 -7.34 7.93
C LYS A 119 -11.25 -6.06 8.61
N PRO A 120 -11.70 -4.85 8.24
CA PRO A 120 -11.34 -3.63 8.95
C PRO A 120 -11.66 -3.70 10.46
N VAL A 121 -10.76 -3.24 11.32
CA VAL A 121 -10.96 -3.22 12.79
C VAL A 121 -12.28 -2.55 13.21
N PRO A 122 -12.72 -1.43 12.59
CA PRO A 122 -14.03 -0.86 12.88
C PRO A 122 -15.20 -1.78 12.53
N LEU A 123 -15.10 -2.55 11.43
CA LEU A 123 -16.14 -3.48 11.02
C LEU A 123 -16.27 -4.64 12.02
N ILE A 124 -15.14 -5.20 12.47
CA ILE A 124 -15.11 -6.24 13.52
C ILE A 124 -15.77 -5.72 14.80
N TYR A 125 -15.50 -4.47 15.18
CA TYR A 125 -16.13 -3.86 16.34
C TYR A 125 -17.64 -3.72 16.17
N ASN A 126 -18.09 -3.21 15.02
CA ASN A 126 -19.51 -3.00 14.75
C ASN A 126 -20.28 -4.32 14.73
N GLU A 127 -19.75 -5.37 14.08
CA GLU A 127 -20.35 -6.70 14.07
C GLU A 127 -20.49 -7.27 15.49
N GLU A 128 -19.44 -7.19 16.31
CA GLU A 128 -19.51 -7.64 17.71
C GLU A 128 -20.46 -6.79 18.57
N CYS A 129 -20.52 -5.49 18.32
CA CYS A 129 -21.43 -4.58 19.02
C CYS A 129 -22.89 -4.91 18.69
N SER A 130 -23.19 -5.14 17.40
CA SER A 130 -24.51 -5.57 16.94
C SER A 130 -24.89 -6.93 17.54
N ASN A 131 -23.97 -7.89 17.54
CA ASN A 131 -24.22 -9.21 18.15
C ASN A 131 -24.45 -9.15 19.67
N ALA A 132 -23.86 -8.17 20.35
CA ALA A 132 -24.05 -7.97 21.79
C ALA A 132 -25.36 -7.25 22.15
N SER A 133 -26.02 -6.59 21.19
CA SER A 133 -27.29 -5.88 21.43
C SER A 133 -28.51 -6.78 21.62
N THR A 134 -28.36 -8.10 21.50
CA THR A 134 -29.42 -9.09 21.75
C THR A 134 -29.81 -9.23 23.23
N SER A 135 -29.04 -8.64 24.16
CA SER A 135 -29.33 -8.57 25.59
C SER A 135 -29.28 -7.11 26.07
N LEU A 136 -30.46 -6.52 26.33
CA LEU A 136 -30.58 -5.09 26.69
C LEU A 136 -29.87 -4.76 28.02
N GLU A 137 -29.89 -5.69 28.98
CA GLU A 137 -29.25 -5.55 30.30
C GLU A 137 -27.71 -5.50 30.23
N THR A 138 -27.11 -6.14 29.23
CA THR A 138 -25.65 -6.21 29.05
C THR A 138 -25.12 -5.29 27.93
N ALA A 139 -25.99 -4.64 27.17
CA ALA A 139 -25.62 -3.78 26.05
C ALA A 139 -24.88 -2.49 26.50
N GLY A 140 -25.33 -1.85 27.58
CA GLY A 140 -24.67 -0.66 28.16
C GLY A 140 -23.25 -0.91 28.68
N GLN A 141 -22.87 -2.18 28.73
CA GLN A 141 -21.64 -2.70 29.30
C GLN A 141 -20.61 -3.12 28.26
N PHE A 142 -20.99 -3.08 26.98
CA PHE A 142 -20.09 -3.30 25.87
C PHE A 142 -18.97 -2.24 25.85
N PRO A 143 -17.70 -2.62 25.64
CA PRO A 143 -16.61 -1.66 25.62
C PRO A 143 -16.77 -0.69 24.46
N THR A 144 -16.63 0.62 24.71
CA THR A 144 -16.63 1.59 23.60
C THR A 144 -15.42 1.40 22.68
N PHE A 145 -15.59 1.72 21.41
CA PHE A 145 -14.52 1.61 20.42
C PHE A 145 -13.27 2.38 20.86
N ARG A 146 -13.42 3.59 21.38
CA ARG A 146 -12.31 4.43 21.87
C ARG A 146 -11.43 3.71 22.90
N ILE A 147 -12.03 2.94 23.81
CA ILE A 147 -11.30 2.23 24.87
C ILE A 147 -10.55 1.01 24.33
N ILE A 148 -11.16 0.28 23.37
CA ILE A 148 -10.62 -1.00 22.90
C ILE A 148 -9.75 -0.89 21.64
N LYS A 149 -9.87 0.21 20.89
CA LYS A 149 -9.19 0.50 19.62
C LYS A 149 -7.71 0.13 19.67
N SER A 150 -6.93 0.73 20.57
CA SER A 150 -5.48 0.50 20.63
C SER A 150 -5.12 -0.97 20.91
N SER A 151 -5.94 -1.68 21.68
CA SER A 151 -5.71 -3.10 21.97
C SER A 151 -6.04 -4.00 20.79
N MET A 152 -7.10 -3.69 20.03
CA MET A 152 -7.42 -4.39 18.78
C MET A 152 -6.30 -4.21 17.74
N TYR A 153 -5.85 -2.97 17.52
CA TYR A 153 -4.76 -2.68 16.59
C TYR A 153 -3.43 -3.32 17.04
N ARG A 154 -3.11 -3.32 18.34
CA ARG A 154 -1.96 -4.07 18.87
C ARG A 154 -2.08 -5.57 18.65
N SER A 155 -3.27 -6.14 18.81
CA SER A 155 -3.51 -7.56 18.53
C SER A 155 -3.28 -7.88 17.06
N ARG A 156 -3.82 -7.05 16.15
CA ARG A 156 -3.62 -7.16 14.70
C ARG A 156 -2.15 -7.04 14.29
N ALA A 157 -1.42 -6.10 14.88
CA ALA A 157 -0.02 -5.87 14.53
C ALA A 157 0.89 -7.08 14.80
N LYS A 158 0.50 -7.96 15.73
CA LYS A 158 1.26 -9.19 16.05
C LYS A 158 1.17 -10.27 14.98
N ARG A 159 0.32 -10.10 13.95
CA ARG A 159 0.34 -10.96 12.75
C ARG A 159 1.65 -10.86 11.99
N PHE A 160 2.33 -9.73 12.13
CA PHE A 160 3.59 -9.46 11.48
C PHE A 160 4.74 -9.72 12.46
N PRO A 161 5.88 -10.22 11.97
CA PRO A 161 7.12 -10.21 12.74
C PRO A 161 7.42 -8.80 13.24
N PRO A 162 8.07 -8.66 14.41
CA PRO A 162 8.60 -7.37 14.82
C PRO A 162 9.58 -6.87 13.76
N LEU A 163 9.48 -5.59 13.41
CA LEU A 163 10.48 -4.99 12.54
C LEU A 163 11.82 -4.94 13.28
N PRO A 164 12.93 -5.29 12.63
CA PRO A 164 14.25 -5.18 13.23
C PRO A 164 14.61 -3.72 13.52
N ALA A 165 15.64 -3.52 14.35
CA ALA A 165 16.17 -2.19 14.65
C ALA A 165 16.84 -1.54 13.43
N THR A 166 17.41 -2.35 12.53
CA THR A 166 18.11 -1.90 11.33
C THR A 166 17.55 -2.59 10.09
N ARG A 167 17.65 -1.92 8.92
CA ARG A 167 17.19 -2.50 7.65
C ARG A 167 17.96 -3.77 7.28
N GLN A 168 19.26 -3.84 7.53
CA GLN A 168 20.11 -5.01 7.22
C GLN A 168 19.63 -6.30 7.88
N GLN A 169 19.00 -6.21 9.05
CA GLN A 169 18.46 -7.34 9.80
C GLN A 169 17.05 -7.75 9.34
N LEU A 170 16.50 -7.08 8.31
CA LEU A 170 15.17 -7.38 7.83
C LEU A 170 15.18 -8.68 7.05
N GLU A 171 14.44 -9.64 7.60
CA GLU A 171 14.17 -10.90 6.93
C GLU A 171 12.73 -10.93 6.42
N ILE A 172 12.59 -11.35 5.16
CA ILE A 172 11.31 -11.67 4.56
C ILE A 172 11.03 -13.16 4.81
N PRO A 173 9.98 -13.53 5.57
CA PRO A 173 9.55 -14.91 5.74
C PRO A 173 9.29 -15.61 4.41
N ALA A 174 9.58 -16.92 4.32
CA ALA A 174 9.48 -17.70 3.08
C ALA A 174 8.11 -17.60 2.39
N HIS A 175 7.02 -17.65 3.16
CA HIS A 175 5.65 -17.54 2.64
C HIS A 175 5.29 -16.17 2.06
N TRP A 176 6.11 -15.13 2.28
CA TRP A 176 5.98 -13.81 1.61
C TRP A 176 7.05 -13.57 0.55
N ARG A 177 7.91 -14.56 0.27
CA ARG A 177 8.84 -14.50 -0.87
C ARG A 177 8.19 -14.93 -2.18
N VAL A 178 7.00 -15.52 -2.10
CA VAL A 178 6.24 -16.06 -3.23
C VAL A 178 4.91 -15.34 -3.40
N THR A 179 4.33 -15.43 -4.59
CA THR A 179 2.98 -14.95 -4.88
C THR A 179 1.91 -15.90 -4.34
N LYS A 180 0.63 -15.55 -4.49
CA LYS A 180 -0.49 -16.44 -4.12
C LYS A 180 -0.56 -17.73 -4.96
N SER A 181 0.08 -17.72 -6.13
CA SER A 181 0.24 -18.87 -7.02
C SER A 181 1.58 -19.60 -6.79
N GLU A 182 2.26 -19.33 -5.68
CA GLU A 182 3.52 -19.97 -5.26
C GLU A 182 4.72 -19.70 -6.18
N ARG A 183 4.61 -18.71 -7.09
CA ARG A 183 5.73 -18.25 -7.93
C ARG A 183 6.71 -17.43 -7.11
N GLN A 184 8.01 -17.55 -7.37
CA GLN A 184 9.00 -16.71 -6.73
C GLN A 184 8.76 -15.23 -7.05
N PHE A 185 8.56 -14.41 -6.02
CA PHE A 185 8.19 -13.00 -6.16
C PHE A 185 9.33 -12.07 -5.75
N VAL A 186 10.06 -12.39 -4.68
CA VAL A 186 11.27 -11.64 -4.31
C VAL A 186 12.39 -12.02 -5.27
N MET A 187 12.69 -11.12 -6.20
CA MET A 187 13.70 -11.31 -7.24
C MET A 187 15.10 -10.93 -6.76
N HIS A 188 15.20 -9.82 -6.03
CA HIS A 188 16.46 -9.29 -5.53
C HIS A 188 16.29 -8.62 -4.18
N ASN A 189 17.30 -8.81 -3.34
CA ASN A 189 17.46 -8.12 -2.09
C ASN A 189 18.95 -7.90 -1.86
N ASN A 190 19.38 -6.65 -1.83
CA ASN A 190 20.78 -6.34 -1.66
C ASN A 190 21.23 -6.46 -0.19
N VAL A 191 22.55 -6.45 0.04
CA VAL A 191 23.15 -6.69 1.37
C VAL A 191 22.64 -5.73 2.46
N ASN A 192 22.22 -4.52 2.06
CA ASN A 192 21.74 -3.49 2.97
C ASN A 192 20.22 -3.39 3.07
N ASN A 193 19.48 -4.24 2.34
CA ASN A 193 18.04 -4.12 2.12
C ASN A 193 17.65 -2.69 1.69
N SER A 194 18.53 -2.02 0.95
CA SER A 194 18.30 -0.67 0.41
C SER A 194 17.62 -0.70 -0.96
N VAL A 195 17.67 -1.86 -1.64
CA VAL A 195 16.95 -2.15 -2.87
C VAL A 195 16.33 -3.54 -2.73
N LEU A 196 15.00 -3.58 -2.71
CA LEU A 196 14.19 -4.79 -2.70
C LEU A 196 13.36 -4.83 -3.96
N ILE A 197 13.51 -5.87 -4.78
CA ILE A 197 12.81 -6.00 -6.07
C ILE A 197 11.87 -7.19 -6.02
N PHE A 198 10.60 -6.93 -6.34
CA PHE A 198 9.54 -7.91 -6.45
C PHE A 198 9.08 -8.00 -7.91
N CYS A 199 9.34 -9.14 -8.53
CA CYS A 199 8.98 -9.44 -9.91
C CYS A 199 9.05 -10.96 -10.09
N THR A 200 8.04 -11.55 -10.74
CA THR A 200 8.08 -12.96 -11.14
C THR A 200 8.84 -13.12 -12.46
N GLU A 201 9.31 -14.33 -12.76
CA GLU A 201 9.94 -14.58 -14.06
C GLU A 201 8.99 -14.35 -15.23
N GLU A 202 7.71 -14.68 -15.06
CA GLU A 202 6.67 -14.42 -16.05
C GLU A 202 6.51 -12.92 -16.30
N ASN A 203 6.39 -12.11 -15.25
CA ASN A 203 6.34 -10.66 -15.39
C ASN A 203 7.58 -10.10 -16.09
N LEU A 204 8.77 -10.65 -15.80
CA LEU A 204 10.02 -10.24 -16.46
C LEU A 204 9.99 -10.56 -17.96
N ARG A 205 9.44 -11.72 -18.36
CA ARG A 205 9.24 -12.07 -19.78
C ARG A 205 8.19 -11.17 -20.44
N GLU A 206 7.10 -10.87 -19.74
CA GLU A 206 6.03 -10.00 -20.24
C GLU A 206 6.57 -8.62 -20.60
N PHE A 207 7.30 -7.96 -19.70
CA PHE A 207 7.81 -6.63 -20.03
C PHE A 207 9.02 -6.65 -20.97
N ALA A 208 9.77 -7.74 -21.04
CA ALA A 208 10.78 -7.93 -22.10
C ALA A 208 10.16 -7.95 -23.51
N GLY A 209 8.90 -8.42 -23.64
CA GLY A 209 8.17 -8.45 -24.91
C GLY A 209 7.59 -7.10 -25.34
N GLU A 210 7.57 -6.11 -24.46
CA GLU A 210 6.94 -4.82 -24.69
C GLU A 210 7.95 -3.75 -25.07
N SER A 211 7.66 -2.96 -26.10
CA SER A 211 8.54 -1.88 -26.58
C SER A 211 8.43 -0.59 -25.78
N VAL A 212 7.32 -0.40 -25.04
CA VAL A 212 7.03 0.82 -24.27
C VAL A 212 6.82 0.49 -22.81
N TRP A 213 7.68 1.02 -21.95
CA TRP A 213 7.56 0.84 -20.50
C TRP A 213 7.15 2.13 -19.82
N ARG A 214 6.33 2.01 -18.77
CA ARG A 214 6.00 3.14 -17.90
C ARG A 214 6.59 2.92 -16.53
N MET A 215 7.23 3.94 -16.00
CA MET A 215 7.91 3.85 -14.72
C MET A 215 7.52 5.02 -13.84
N ASP A 216 7.21 4.72 -12.59
CA ASP A 216 6.78 5.73 -11.63
C ASP A 216 7.31 5.41 -10.24
N GLY A 217 7.69 6.47 -9.52
CA GLY A 217 8.34 6.38 -8.22
C GLY A 217 7.59 7.20 -7.17
N THR A 218 6.69 6.57 -6.42
CA THR A 218 5.90 7.25 -5.39
C THR A 218 6.53 7.15 -4.00
N PHE A 219 6.18 8.09 -3.12
CA PHE A 219 6.71 8.13 -1.76
C PHE A 219 6.12 7.01 -0.90
N GLU A 220 7.00 6.14 -0.40
CA GLU A 220 6.66 5.07 0.52
C GLU A 220 7.69 4.94 1.66
N ILE A 221 7.40 4.01 2.59
CA ILE A 221 8.10 3.80 3.88
C ILE A 221 9.61 3.62 3.75
N TYR A 222 10.09 3.10 2.62
CA TYR A 222 11.51 2.84 2.39
C TYR A 222 12.26 4.11 2.02
N GLN A 223 11.63 4.93 1.17
CA GLN A 223 11.92 6.27 0.67
C GLN A 223 11.13 6.41 -0.65
N GLN A 224 11.04 5.30 -1.41
CA GLN A 224 10.25 5.15 -2.63
C GLN A 224 9.66 3.75 -2.79
N LEU A 225 8.50 3.68 -3.43
CA LEU A 225 8.08 2.54 -4.23
C LEU A 225 8.22 2.92 -5.69
N PHE A 226 9.14 2.27 -6.37
CA PHE A 226 9.36 2.38 -7.79
C PHE A 226 8.68 1.21 -8.50
N THR A 227 7.80 1.49 -9.45
CA THR A 227 6.98 0.48 -10.12
C THR A 227 7.14 0.59 -11.64
N ILE A 228 7.31 -0.55 -12.31
CA ILE A 228 7.30 -0.64 -13.78
C ILE A 228 5.96 -1.22 -14.21
N TYR A 229 5.39 -0.60 -15.23
CA TYR A 229 4.12 -0.97 -15.82
C TYR A 229 4.26 -1.16 -17.32
N ILE A 230 3.44 -2.06 -17.86
CA ILE A 230 3.29 -2.30 -19.28
C ILE A 230 1.83 -2.25 -19.69
N PHE A 231 1.58 -1.98 -20.97
CA PHE A 231 0.26 -2.17 -21.52
C PHE A 231 0.11 -3.62 -22.00
N LYS A 232 -0.98 -4.26 -21.59
CA LYS A 232 -1.40 -5.54 -22.12
C LYS A 232 -2.86 -5.43 -22.54
N GLU A 233 -3.14 -5.58 -23.83
CA GLU A 233 -4.48 -5.43 -24.43
C GLU A 233 -5.21 -4.14 -23.96
N GLY A 234 -4.53 -3.00 -24.08
CA GLY A 234 -5.08 -1.70 -23.70
C GLY A 234 -5.18 -1.42 -22.19
N LYS A 235 -4.79 -2.37 -21.32
CA LYS A 235 -4.72 -2.16 -19.87
C LYS A 235 -3.30 -1.95 -19.39
N LEU A 236 -3.08 -0.90 -18.61
CA LEU A 236 -1.82 -0.69 -17.90
C LEU A 236 -1.78 -1.57 -16.65
N ILE A 237 -0.78 -2.44 -16.56
CA ILE A 237 -0.60 -3.39 -15.45
C ILE A 237 0.79 -3.22 -14.81
N PRO A 238 0.89 -3.26 -13.46
CA PRO A 238 2.18 -3.28 -12.79
C PRO A 238 2.81 -4.68 -12.89
N VAL A 239 4.09 -4.73 -13.26
CA VAL A 239 4.84 -5.99 -13.45
C VAL A 239 6.06 -6.10 -12.53
N VAL A 240 6.53 -4.97 -12.01
CA VAL A 240 7.71 -4.88 -11.13
C VAL A 240 7.42 -3.89 -10.04
N TYR A 241 7.80 -4.24 -8.81
CA TYR A 241 7.80 -3.34 -7.65
C TYR A 241 9.19 -3.30 -7.03
N SER A 242 9.72 -2.12 -6.78
CA SER A 242 11.02 -1.93 -6.13
C SER A 242 10.88 -0.99 -4.94
N LEU A 243 11.18 -1.48 -3.74
CA LEU A 243 11.27 -0.63 -2.55
C LEU A 243 12.71 -0.16 -2.40
N THR A 244 12.91 1.15 -2.48
CA THR A 244 14.25 1.75 -2.43
C THR A 244 14.40 2.68 -1.23
N ALA A 245 15.57 2.62 -0.59
CA ALA A 245 15.95 3.55 0.48
C ALA A 245 16.65 4.81 -0.03
N ARG A 246 16.98 4.86 -1.33
CA ARG A 246 17.64 5.98 -2.01
C ARG A 246 16.98 6.22 -3.37
N LYS A 247 17.24 7.40 -3.92
CA LYS A 247 16.72 7.90 -5.20
C LYS A 247 17.86 8.53 -6.01
N ASP A 248 18.98 7.82 -6.07
CA ASP A 248 20.20 8.25 -6.76
C ASP A 248 20.46 7.37 -7.99
N VAL A 249 21.35 7.83 -8.87
CA VAL A 249 21.65 7.16 -10.14
C VAL A 249 22.12 5.71 -9.89
N ILE A 250 22.94 5.50 -8.85
CA ILE A 250 23.49 4.19 -8.49
C ILE A 250 22.36 3.23 -8.10
N CYS A 251 21.37 3.69 -7.34
CA CYS A 251 20.21 2.90 -6.95
C CYS A 251 19.39 2.43 -8.16
N TYR A 252 19.19 3.30 -9.15
CA TYR A 252 18.46 2.93 -10.37
C TYR A 252 19.29 2.01 -11.27
N CYS A 253 20.59 2.25 -11.43
CA CYS A 253 21.48 1.33 -12.15
C CYS A 253 21.44 -0.06 -11.50
N GLU A 254 21.52 -0.16 -10.16
CA GLU A 254 21.42 -1.45 -9.46
C GLU A 254 20.11 -2.19 -9.79
N ILE A 255 18.99 -1.48 -9.88
CA ILE A 255 17.69 -2.04 -10.28
C ILE A 255 17.74 -2.57 -11.72
N PHE A 256 18.22 -1.77 -12.66
CA PHE A 256 18.25 -2.14 -14.07
C PHE A 256 19.26 -3.24 -14.39
N ASP A 257 20.46 -3.17 -13.82
CA ASP A 257 21.50 -4.20 -13.92
C ASP A 257 20.97 -5.55 -13.41
N THR A 258 20.21 -5.53 -12.31
CA THR A 258 19.55 -6.73 -11.79
C THR A 258 18.57 -7.31 -12.81
N PHE A 259 17.74 -6.48 -13.45
CA PHE A 259 16.83 -6.96 -14.48
C PHE A 259 17.56 -7.52 -15.70
N ILE A 260 18.62 -6.86 -16.16
CA ILE A 260 19.43 -7.31 -17.30
C ILE A 260 20.04 -8.68 -17.01
N VAL A 261 20.66 -8.86 -15.84
CA VAL A 261 21.26 -10.14 -15.43
C VAL A 261 20.20 -11.24 -15.30
N LYS A 262 19.06 -10.94 -14.67
CA LYS A 262 17.97 -11.91 -14.50
C LYS A 262 17.32 -12.27 -15.83
N ALA A 263 17.11 -11.31 -16.71
CA ALA A 263 16.56 -11.52 -18.05
C ALA A 263 17.48 -12.43 -18.89
N ALA A 264 18.79 -12.13 -18.88
CA ALA A 264 19.78 -12.95 -19.57
C ALA A 264 19.80 -14.39 -19.06
N ALA A 265 19.66 -14.61 -17.75
CA ALA A 265 19.56 -15.95 -17.17
C ALA A 265 18.30 -16.72 -17.62
N LEU A 266 17.24 -16.02 -18.02
CA LEU A 266 16.02 -16.60 -18.59
C LEU A 266 16.05 -16.71 -20.12
N GLY A 267 17.14 -16.31 -20.76
CA GLY A 267 17.27 -16.32 -22.22
C GLY A 267 16.44 -15.23 -22.92
N VAL A 268 16.06 -14.16 -22.22
CA VAL A 268 15.34 -13.02 -22.79
C VAL A 268 16.19 -11.75 -22.73
N VAL A 269 15.98 -10.85 -23.70
CA VAL A 269 16.72 -9.59 -23.80
C VAL A 269 15.77 -8.43 -23.56
N LEU A 270 16.20 -7.49 -22.71
CA LEU A 270 15.47 -6.26 -22.43
C LEU A 270 15.85 -5.18 -23.45
N GLN A 271 14.92 -4.81 -24.34
CA GLN A 271 15.14 -3.78 -25.36
C GLN A 271 13.95 -2.83 -25.49
N PRO A 272 13.69 -1.97 -24.49
CA PRO A 272 12.67 -0.95 -24.61
C PRO A 272 13.03 0.03 -25.73
N GLN A 273 12.04 0.42 -26.53
CA GLN A 273 12.16 1.53 -27.48
C GLN A 273 11.85 2.86 -26.80
N THR A 274 10.85 2.88 -25.92
CA THR A 274 10.44 4.08 -25.19
C THR A 274 10.22 3.78 -23.72
N ILE A 275 10.76 4.64 -22.85
CA ILE A 275 10.46 4.64 -21.42
C ILE A 275 9.76 5.95 -21.07
N ILE A 276 8.52 5.85 -20.58
CA ILE A 276 7.75 6.98 -20.11
C ILE A 276 7.90 7.08 -18.59
N CYS A 277 8.37 8.22 -18.09
CA CYS A 277 8.64 8.41 -16.67
C CYS A 277 8.39 9.85 -16.22
N ASP A 278 8.64 10.07 -14.93
CA ASP A 278 8.66 11.40 -14.34
C ASP A 278 10.03 12.07 -14.56
N PHE A 279 10.11 13.37 -14.31
CA PHE A 279 11.33 14.17 -14.49
C PHE A 279 12.32 14.03 -13.32
N GLU A 280 12.49 12.82 -12.80
CA GLU A 280 13.41 12.58 -11.70
C GLU A 280 14.87 12.63 -12.21
N THR A 281 15.65 13.56 -11.67
CA THR A 281 17.01 13.89 -12.18
C THR A 281 17.96 12.70 -12.20
N ALA A 282 17.87 11.81 -11.21
CA ALA A 282 18.72 10.63 -11.11
C ALA A 282 18.29 9.48 -12.04
N PHE A 283 17.03 9.50 -12.48
CA PHE A 283 16.42 8.38 -13.19
C PHE A 283 16.82 8.32 -14.66
N ILE A 284 16.74 9.47 -15.36
CA ILE A 284 17.03 9.55 -16.81
C ILE A 284 18.47 9.10 -17.13
N PRO A 285 19.52 9.55 -16.41
CA PRO A 285 20.87 9.09 -16.68
C PRO A 285 21.05 7.58 -16.43
N ALA A 286 20.38 7.02 -15.42
CA ALA A 286 20.45 5.58 -15.13
C ALA A 286 19.80 4.75 -16.23
N VAL A 287 18.65 5.20 -16.75
CA VAL A 287 17.99 4.56 -17.89
C VAL A 287 18.87 4.61 -19.14
N GLN A 288 19.43 5.77 -19.47
CA GLN A 288 20.28 5.94 -20.65
C GLN A 288 21.57 5.11 -20.57
N ALA A 289 22.12 4.95 -19.36
CA ALA A 289 23.28 4.08 -19.13
C ALA A 289 22.93 2.59 -19.29
N SER A 290 21.76 2.17 -18.81
CA SER A 290 21.34 0.76 -18.79
C SER A 290 20.78 0.29 -20.13
N PHE A 291 20.11 1.18 -20.87
CA PHE A 291 19.47 0.90 -22.16
C PHE A 291 19.90 1.94 -23.22
N PRO A 292 21.09 1.79 -23.82
CA PRO A 292 21.57 2.72 -24.83
C PRO A 292 20.61 2.81 -26.02
N GLY A 293 20.29 4.04 -26.45
CA GLY A 293 19.40 4.28 -27.60
C GLY A 293 17.90 4.28 -27.26
N VAL A 294 17.51 4.00 -26.01
CA VAL A 294 16.11 4.15 -25.59
C VAL A 294 15.67 5.61 -25.66
N GLN A 295 14.45 5.85 -26.14
CA GLN A 295 13.82 7.15 -26.05
C GLN A 295 13.22 7.33 -24.66
N VAL A 296 13.70 8.31 -23.91
CA VAL A 296 13.10 8.67 -22.62
C VAL A 296 12.08 9.78 -22.86
N GLN A 297 10.87 9.55 -22.40
CA GLN A 297 9.77 10.50 -22.51
C GLN A 297 9.23 10.85 -21.12
N GLY A 298 9.11 12.14 -20.86
CA GLY A 298 8.50 12.67 -19.65
C GLY A 298 6.96 12.65 -19.74
N CYS A 299 6.31 12.40 -18.60
CA CYS A 299 4.87 12.47 -18.54
C CYS A 299 4.35 13.92 -18.64
N TYR A 300 3.45 14.19 -19.58
CA TYR A 300 2.84 15.53 -19.76
C TYR A 300 2.14 16.04 -18.50
N PHE A 301 1.51 15.15 -17.73
CA PHE A 301 0.86 15.53 -16.48
C PHE A 301 1.87 16.07 -15.45
N HIS A 302 3.00 15.38 -15.29
CA HIS A 302 4.06 15.82 -14.36
C HIS A 302 4.80 17.06 -14.86
N PHE A 303 4.88 17.26 -16.18
CA PHE A 303 5.35 18.52 -16.76
C PHE A 303 4.43 19.68 -16.37
N CYS A 304 3.11 19.54 -16.58
CA CYS A 304 2.12 20.54 -16.14
C CYS A 304 2.22 20.82 -14.63
N GLN A 305 2.39 19.78 -13.80
CA GLN A 305 2.59 19.94 -12.36
C GLN A 305 3.88 20.71 -12.03
N ALA A 306 4.98 20.46 -12.75
CA ALA A 306 6.24 21.16 -12.52
C ALA A 306 6.13 22.63 -12.88
N VAL A 307 5.48 22.96 -14.01
CA VAL A 307 5.19 24.35 -14.38
C VAL A 307 4.31 25.02 -13.32
N LEU A 308 3.25 24.35 -12.84
CA LEU A 308 2.39 24.89 -11.80
C LEU A 308 3.10 25.08 -10.45
N ARG A 309 4.00 24.17 -10.05
CA ARG A 309 4.85 24.38 -8.87
C ARG A 309 5.64 25.68 -9.00
N LYS A 310 6.24 25.93 -10.16
CA LYS A 310 6.94 27.21 -10.40
C LYS A 310 6.01 28.42 -10.36
N VAL A 311 4.79 28.30 -10.91
CA VAL A 311 3.76 29.36 -10.81
C VAL A 311 3.49 29.69 -9.33
N ALA A 312 3.38 28.68 -8.46
CA ALA A 312 3.22 28.91 -7.03
C ALA A 312 4.45 29.57 -6.39
N ASP A 313 5.66 29.10 -6.72
CA ASP A 313 6.92 29.68 -6.21
C ASP A 313 7.11 31.16 -6.58
N LEU A 314 6.59 31.56 -7.73
CA LEU A 314 6.61 32.95 -8.22
C LEU A 314 5.47 33.81 -7.65
N GLY A 315 4.68 33.28 -6.71
CA GLY A 315 3.56 33.97 -6.07
C GLY A 315 2.33 34.14 -6.98
N LEU A 316 2.25 33.41 -8.10
CA LEU A 316 1.17 33.54 -9.07
C LEU A 316 -0.04 32.64 -8.78
N ARG A 317 -0.01 31.83 -7.72
CA ARG A 317 -1.08 30.85 -7.41
C ARG A 317 -2.48 31.49 -7.36
N THR A 318 -2.65 32.56 -6.58
CA THR A 318 -3.93 33.26 -6.46
C THR A 318 -4.41 33.82 -7.80
N ARG A 319 -3.49 34.41 -8.58
CA ARG A 319 -3.80 34.97 -9.91
C ARG A 319 -4.18 33.87 -10.90
N TYR A 320 -3.49 32.73 -10.90
CA TYR A 320 -3.86 31.58 -11.73
C TYR A 320 -5.27 31.05 -11.41
N LEU A 321 -5.68 31.07 -10.13
CA LEU A 321 -7.01 30.59 -9.72
C LEU A 321 -8.14 31.57 -10.06
N HIS A 322 -7.88 32.89 -10.04
CA HIS A 322 -8.93 33.91 -10.11
C HIS A 322 -8.86 34.86 -11.32
N GLU A 323 -7.71 35.01 -11.99
CA GLU A 323 -7.58 35.83 -13.21
C GLU A 323 -7.57 34.95 -14.46
N ALA A 324 -8.61 35.10 -15.29
CA ALA A 324 -8.76 34.32 -16.53
C ALA A 324 -7.57 34.47 -17.49
N GLU A 325 -7.03 35.68 -17.65
CA GLU A 325 -5.89 35.94 -18.55
C GLU A 325 -4.60 35.29 -18.05
N THR A 326 -4.30 35.40 -16.74
CA THR A 326 -3.14 34.74 -16.13
C THR A 326 -3.25 33.21 -16.24
N LYS A 327 -4.43 32.65 -15.99
CA LYS A 327 -4.70 31.22 -16.17
C LYS A 327 -4.47 30.78 -17.61
N LYS A 328 -5.03 31.55 -18.56
CA LYS A 328 -4.96 31.27 -20.00
C LYS A 328 -3.53 31.30 -20.51
N ILE A 329 -2.74 32.32 -20.18
CA ILE A 329 -1.35 32.42 -20.68
C ILE A 329 -0.46 31.29 -20.14
N ILE A 330 -0.64 30.91 -18.87
CA ILE A 330 0.09 29.78 -18.27
C ILE A 330 -0.29 28.46 -18.94
N LYS A 331 -1.58 28.25 -19.24
CA LYS A 331 -2.01 27.06 -19.97
C LYS A 331 -1.51 27.05 -21.42
N LEU A 332 -1.49 28.19 -22.10
CA LEU A 332 -0.91 28.30 -23.46
C LEU A 332 0.58 27.97 -23.45
N LEU A 333 1.31 28.34 -22.39
CA LEU A 333 2.70 27.92 -22.24
C LEU A 333 2.82 26.39 -22.14
N MET A 334 1.92 25.72 -21.41
CA MET A 334 1.90 24.25 -21.34
C MET A 334 1.52 23.58 -22.67
N THR A 335 0.68 24.21 -23.49
CA THR A 335 0.29 23.63 -24.80
C THR A 335 1.41 23.66 -25.84
N THR A 336 2.50 24.38 -25.60
CA THR A 336 3.69 24.31 -26.46
C THR A 336 4.27 22.89 -26.56
N ALA A 337 3.95 22.01 -25.60
CA ALA A 337 4.33 20.60 -25.63
C ALA A 337 3.73 19.83 -26.80
N PHE A 338 2.66 20.35 -27.42
CA PHE A 338 2.01 19.75 -28.59
C PHE A 338 2.48 20.35 -29.92
N LEU A 339 3.58 21.10 -29.92
CA LEU A 339 4.18 21.62 -31.15
C LEU A 339 5.36 20.77 -31.58
N GLN A 340 5.67 20.80 -32.88
CA GLN A 340 6.94 20.30 -33.39
C GLN A 340 8.10 20.99 -32.65
N LEU A 341 9.15 20.23 -32.29
CA LEU A 341 10.24 20.72 -31.45
C LEU A 341 10.83 22.06 -31.93
N HIS A 342 11.05 22.19 -33.24
CA HIS A 342 11.64 23.39 -33.83
C HIS A 342 10.71 24.63 -33.82
N LYS A 343 9.41 24.46 -33.55
CA LYS A 343 8.42 25.54 -33.44
C LYS A 343 8.23 26.05 -32.02
N ILE A 344 8.73 25.32 -31.01
CA ILE A 344 8.59 25.70 -29.60
C ILE A 344 9.20 27.08 -29.30
N PRO A 345 10.42 27.43 -29.77
CA PRO A 345 10.99 28.76 -29.49
C PRO A 345 10.13 29.90 -30.01
N GLU A 346 9.66 29.78 -31.27
CA GLU A 346 8.77 30.76 -31.91
C GLU A 346 7.47 30.94 -31.11
N ALA A 347 6.88 29.84 -30.63
CA ALA A 347 5.66 29.87 -29.83
C ALA A 347 5.85 30.54 -28.46
N VAL A 348 6.94 30.22 -27.77
CA VAL A 348 7.22 30.77 -26.43
C VAL A 348 7.49 32.28 -26.52
N ASP A 349 8.19 32.74 -27.55
CA ASP A 349 8.43 34.17 -27.75
C ASP A 349 7.16 34.93 -28.15
N LEU A 350 6.29 34.30 -28.95
CA LEU A 350 4.99 34.86 -29.28
C LEU A 350 4.11 35.04 -28.04
N LEU A 351 4.02 34.02 -27.19
CA LEU A 351 3.25 34.06 -25.95
C LEU A 351 3.87 35.00 -24.90
N GLY A 352 5.20 35.16 -24.92
CA GLY A 352 5.96 35.94 -23.94
C GLY A 352 6.16 37.41 -24.30
N ARG A 353 5.63 37.92 -25.42
CA ARG A 353 5.93 39.27 -25.92
C ARG A 353 5.47 40.40 -24.99
N ASP A 354 4.26 40.29 -24.45
CA ASP A 354 3.61 41.36 -23.69
C ASP A 354 3.45 41.04 -22.19
N VAL A 355 4.10 39.98 -21.71
CA VAL A 355 4.02 39.59 -20.29
C VAL A 355 4.98 40.39 -19.44
N THR A 356 4.57 40.73 -18.22
CA THR A 356 5.36 41.53 -17.27
C THR A 356 5.38 40.89 -15.88
N GLY A 357 6.29 41.36 -15.02
CA GLY A 357 6.40 40.93 -13.62
C GLY A 357 6.64 39.43 -13.46
N SER A 358 5.96 38.80 -12.49
CA SER A 358 6.13 37.37 -12.19
C SER A 358 5.79 36.44 -13.37
N VAL A 359 4.93 36.86 -14.31
CA VAL A 359 4.63 36.05 -15.50
C VAL A 359 5.83 36.05 -16.45
N ALA A 360 6.50 37.18 -16.65
CA ALA A 360 7.74 37.23 -17.42
C ALA A 360 8.84 36.35 -16.79
N ALA A 361 8.95 36.36 -15.45
CA ALA A 361 9.87 35.48 -14.74
C ALA A 361 9.58 33.98 -14.94
N LEU A 362 8.31 33.59 -15.13
CA LEU A 362 7.93 32.23 -15.46
C LEU A 362 8.42 31.83 -16.86
N PHE A 363 8.27 32.71 -17.86
CA PHE A 363 8.75 32.46 -19.22
C PHE A 363 10.28 32.33 -19.26
N GLU A 364 11.00 33.16 -18.50
CA GLU A 364 12.45 33.07 -18.42
C GLU A 364 12.92 31.77 -17.76
N TYR A 365 12.26 31.37 -16.67
CA TYR A 365 12.46 30.05 -16.09
C TYR A 365 12.17 28.94 -17.11
N PHE A 366 11.08 29.06 -17.88
CA PHE A 366 10.69 28.06 -18.86
C PHE A 366 11.76 27.86 -19.94
N ARG A 367 12.30 28.95 -20.48
CA ARG A 367 13.41 28.89 -21.44
C ARG A 367 14.64 28.21 -20.85
N LYS A 368 15.05 28.61 -19.65
CA LYS A 368 16.26 28.11 -19.01
C LYS A 368 16.16 26.64 -18.61
N GLU A 369 15.02 26.22 -18.09
CA GLU A 369 14.83 24.89 -17.52
C GLU A 369 14.35 23.87 -18.56
N TRP A 370 13.36 24.23 -19.37
CA TRP A 370 12.63 23.27 -20.20
C TRP A 370 13.06 23.30 -21.67
N MET A 371 13.59 24.41 -22.16
CA MET A 371 13.98 24.57 -23.58
C MET A 371 15.46 24.27 -23.86
N THR A 372 16.13 23.51 -22.99
CA THR A 372 17.49 23.04 -23.27
C THR A 372 17.46 21.89 -24.30
N PRO A 373 18.54 21.67 -25.08
CA PRO A 373 18.60 20.58 -26.07
C PRO A 373 18.28 19.20 -25.48
N ASN A 374 18.67 18.98 -24.22
CA ASN A 374 18.48 17.70 -23.53
C ASN A 374 17.11 17.56 -22.86
N HIS A 375 16.39 18.65 -22.60
CA HIS A 375 15.08 18.62 -21.95
C HIS A 375 13.92 18.74 -22.91
N MET A 376 14.07 19.46 -24.02
CA MET A 376 12.96 19.77 -24.92
C MET A 376 12.26 18.51 -25.45
N GLY A 377 13.02 17.48 -25.81
CA GLY A 377 12.48 16.19 -26.24
C GLY A 377 11.79 15.38 -25.14
N LEU A 378 12.09 15.64 -23.86
CA LEU A 378 11.52 14.87 -22.75
C LEU A 378 10.05 15.23 -22.53
N TRP A 379 9.70 16.51 -22.45
CA TRP A 379 8.33 16.94 -22.14
C TRP A 379 7.47 17.17 -23.38
N ASN A 380 8.08 17.14 -24.57
CA ASN A 380 7.35 17.24 -25.82
C ASN A 380 6.46 16.00 -26.02
N VAL A 381 5.23 16.25 -26.45
CA VAL A 381 4.20 15.24 -26.68
C VAL A 381 3.52 15.41 -28.04
N TYR A 382 4.20 16.06 -28.98
CA TYR A 382 3.80 16.12 -30.37
C TYR A 382 3.85 14.71 -30.96
N ASP A 383 2.76 14.30 -31.63
CA ASP A 383 2.57 12.98 -32.23
C ASP A 383 2.70 11.77 -31.27
N VAL A 384 2.47 12.01 -29.98
CA VAL A 384 2.49 10.94 -28.97
C VAL A 384 1.07 10.45 -28.70
N GLU A 385 0.81 9.17 -28.98
CA GLU A 385 -0.50 8.55 -28.80
C GLU A 385 -0.98 8.50 -27.34
N ARG A 386 -0.08 8.35 -26.36
CA ARG A 386 -0.46 8.17 -24.95
C ARG A 386 0.35 9.03 -23.98
N ARG A 387 -0.20 10.19 -23.64
CA ARG A 387 0.52 11.32 -23.01
C ARG A 387 0.31 11.45 -21.50
N THR A 388 -0.78 10.89 -20.97
CA THR A 388 -1.18 11.06 -19.57
C THR A 388 -0.99 9.80 -18.74
N ASN A 389 -0.78 10.00 -17.44
CA ASN A 389 -0.55 8.94 -16.48
C ASN A 389 -1.83 8.46 -15.76
N ASN A 390 -3.01 8.73 -16.33
CA ASN A 390 -4.30 8.48 -15.67
C ASN A 390 -4.46 7.05 -15.16
N HIS A 391 -3.94 6.07 -15.90
CA HIS A 391 -3.99 4.67 -15.48
C HIS A 391 -3.11 4.42 -14.24
N LEU A 392 -1.95 5.09 -14.14
CA LEU A 392 -1.11 5.05 -12.93
C LEU A 392 -1.73 5.82 -11.77
N GLU A 393 -2.28 7.02 -11.99
CA GLU A 393 -3.02 7.73 -10.95
C GLU A 393 -4.21 6.91 -10.43
N GLY A 394 -4.95 6.29 -11.35
CA GLY A 394 -6.03 5.37 -11.02
C GLY A 394 -5.54 4.15 -10.25
N TRP A 395 -4.35 3.63 -10.56
CA TRP A 395 -3.70 2.57 -9.80
C TRP A 395 -3.30 3.03 -8.39
N HIS A 396 -2.61 4.17 -8.26
CA HIS A 396 -2.22 4.78 -6.99
C HIS A 396 -3.42 5.07 -6.11
N PHE A 397 -4.50 5.58 -6.68
CA PHE A 397 -5.75 5.81 -5.96
C PHE A 397 -6.34 4.51 -5.41
N ARG A 398 -6.34 3.42 -6.21
CA ARG A 398 -6.79 2.11 -5.75
C ARG A 398 -5.89 1.56 -4.65
N MET A 399 -4.57 1.66 -4.80
CA MET A 399 -3.59 1.21 -3.81
C MET A 399 -3.76 1.97 -2.48
N ASN A 400 -3.86 3.29 -2.52
CA ASN A 400 -4.11 4.13 -1.35
C ASN A 400 -5.44 3.80 -0.67
N ARG A 401 -6.49 3.53 -1.45
CA ARG A 401 -7.80 3.11 -0.91
C ARG A 401 -7.73 1.73 -0.26
N ARG A 402 -7.01 0.77 -0.86
CA ARG A 402 -6.78 -0.57 -0.29
C ARG A 402 -5.93 -0.51 0.98
N ALA A 403 -4.89 0.32 0.99
CA ALA A 403 -4.05 0.56 2.16
C ALA A 403 -4.88 1.11 3.34
N GLY A 404 -5.86 1.98 3.08
CA GLY A 404 -6.82 2.48 4.06
C GLY A 404 -6.22 3.37 5.15
N LYS A 405 -4.94 3.76 5.03
CA LYS A 405 -4.21 4.64 5.94
C LYS A 405 -3.01 5.28 5.23
N ARG A 406 -2.56 6.43 5.74
CA ARG A 406 -1.48 7.24 5.14
C ARG A 406 -0.10 6.57 5.17
N HIS A 407 0.17 5.73 6.17
CA HIS A 407 1.47 5.06 6.33
C HIS A 407 1.26 3.58 6.61
N LEU A 408 1.71 2.73 5.70
CA LEU A 408 1.83 1.29 5.91
C LEU A 408 3.13 0.99 6.70
N ARG A 409 3.24 -0.19 7.29
CA ARG A 409 4.52 -0.77 7.72
C ARG A 409 5.04 -1.69 6.62
N PHE A 410 6.33 -2.06 6.67
CA PHE A 410 6.92 -2.90 5.63
C PHE A 410 6.11 -4.16 5.30
N TYR A 411 5.79 -4.98 6.31
CA TYR A 411 5.05 -6.22 6.06
C TYR A 411 3.61 -5.97 5.58
N GLU A 412 3.00 -4.85 5.95
CA GLU A 412 1.68 -4.46 5.44
C GLU A 412 1.76 -4.05 3.96
N MET A 413 2.83 -3.34 3.58
CA MET A 413 3.11 -3.03 2.18
C MET A 413 3.35 -4.31 1.38
N LEU A 414 4.18 -5.21 1.89
CA LEU A 414 4.49 -6.47 1.25
C LEU A 414 3.22 -7.31 1.00
N CYS A 415 2.32 -7.42 1.98
CA CYS A 415 1.04 -8.11 1.77
C CYS A 415 0.19 -7.42 0.69
N LEU A 416 0.17 -6.09 0.66
CA LEU A 416 -0.56 -5.33 -0.37
C LEU A 416 0.01 -5.57 -1.77
N LEU A 417 1.35 -5.62 -1.92
CA LEU A 417 2.01 -5.95 -3.19
C LEU A 417 1.73 -7.38 -3.64
N ILE A 418 1.72 -8.35 -2.72
CA ILE A 418 1.35 -9.75 -3.02
C ILE A 418 -0.13 -9.84 -3.46
N ASP A 419 -1.02 -9.11 -2.80
CA ASP A 419 -2.44 -9.04 -3.17
C ASP A 419 -2.65 -8.39 -4.56
N GLU A 420 -1.90 -7.33 -4.86
CA GLU A 420 -1.94 -6.66 -6.16
C GLU A 420 -1.38 -7.57 -7.26
N GLN A 421 -0.23 -8.22 -7.02
CA GLN A 421 0.36 -9.18 -7.96
C GLN A 421 -0.61 -10.33 -8.27
N GLY A 422 -1.33 -10.87 -7.28
CA GLY A 422 -2.36 -11.88 -7.55
C GLY A 422 -3.52 -11.36 -8.42
N SER A 423 -3.84 -10.06 -8.33
CA SER A 423 -4.81 -9.41 -9.22
C SER A 423 -4.25 -9.27 -10.64
N THR A 424 -2.98 -8.90 -10.78
CA THR A 424 -2.25 -8.82 -12.05
C THR A 424 -2.18 -10.17 -12.75
N GLU A 425 -1.78 -11.24 -12.05
CA GLU A 425 -1.72 -12.60 -12.60
C GLU A 425 -3.08 -13.05 -13.14
N THR A 426 -4.15 -12.81 -12.36
CA THR A 426 -5.52 -13.12 -12.79
C THR A 426 -5.88 -12.37 -14.08
N LEU A 427 -5.49 -11.09 -14.18
CA LEU A 427 -5.77 -10.27 -15.35
C LEU A 427 -4.98 -10.76 -16.59
N ILE A 428 -3.71 -11.11 -16.41
CA ILE A 428 -2.85 -11.65 -17.47
C ILE A 428 -3.44 -12.94 -18.06
N GLU A 429 -3.96 -13.84 -17.23
CA GLU A 429 -4.56 -15.12 -17.66
C GLU A 429 -5.97 -14.96 -18.27
N GLN A 430 -6.76 -14.00 -17.79
CA GLN A 430 -8.10 -13.76 -18.31
C GLN A 430 -8.09 -13.25 -19.75
N VAL A 431 -7.04 -12.53 -20.15
CA VAL A 431 -6.90 -11.93 -21.48
C VAL A 431 -6.84 -13.00 -22.59
N PRO A 432 -5.90 -13.97 -22.58
CA PRO A 432 -5.85 -15.04 -23.59
C PRO A 432 -7.09 -15.94 -23.60
N SER A 433 -7.76 -16.09 -22.46
CA SER A 433 -8.93 -16.97 -22.31
C SER A 433 -10.21 -16.46 -22.99
N GLY A 434 -10.19 -15.25 -23.57
CA GLY A 434 -11.36 -14.61 -24.21
C GLY A 434 -12.48 -14.24 -23.23
N ARG A 435 -12.27 -14.40 -21.92
CA ARG A 435 -13.26 -14.07 -20.87
C ARG A 435 -13.39 -12.58 -20.62
N LEU A 436 -12.39 -11.80 -21.05
CA LEU A 436 -12.45 -10.35 -21.10
C LEU A 436 -12.80 -9.92 -22.52
N THR A 437 -13.99 -9.36 -22.70
CA THR A 437 -14.37 -8.69 -23.95
C THR A 437 -13.79 -7.28 -23.99
N ASP A 438 -13.70 -6.69 -25.18
CA ASP A 438 -13.25 -5.30 -25.37
C ASP A 438 -14.05 -4.30 -24.48
N SER A 439 -15.33 -4.62 -24.20
CA SER A 439 -16.19 -3.88 -23.27
C SER A 439 -15.81 -4.01 -21.78
N HIS A 440 -15.17 -5.11 -21.36
CA HIS A 440 -14.60 -5.28 -20.01
C HIS A 440 -13.20 -4.66 -19.88
N LEU A 441 -12.52 -4.43 -21.02
CA LEU A 441 -11.20 -3.83 -21.05
C LEU A 441 -11.25 -2.29 -21.07
N ARG A 442 -12.26 -1.72 -21.74
CA ARG A 442 -12.60 -0.30 -21.68
C ARG A 442 -13.08 0.08 -20.28
N VAL A 443 -12.14 0.46 -19.41
CA VAL A 443 -12.47 1.30 -18.27
C VAL A 443 -13.17 2.53 -18.84
N LYS A 444 -14.41 2.80 -18.40
CA LYS A 444 -15.26 3.95 -18.77
C LYS A 444 -14.56 5.31 -18.51
N ASN A 445 -13.55 5.65 -19.29
CA ASN A 445 -12.91 6.94 -19.28
C ASN A 445 -12.85 7.47 -20.71
N SER A 446 -14.02 7.44 -21.39
CA SER A 446 -14.23 7.97 -22.74
C SER A 446 -13.65 9.38 -22.88
N LYS A 447 -13.77 10.20 -21.83
CA LYS A 447 -13.29 11.58 -21.83
C LYS A 447 -11.81 11.74 -22.24
N TYR A 448 -10.92 10.83 -21.84
CA TYR A 448 -9.49 10.99 -22.15
C TYR A 448 -9.13 10.49 -23.54
N GLU A 449 -9.78 9.43 -24.00
CA GLU A 449 -9.70 9.00 -25.40
C GLU A 449 -10.29 10.08 -26.32
N ASP A 450 -11.40 10.69 -25.94
CA ASP A 450 -12.02 11.81 -26.65
C ASP A 450 -11.08 13.03 -26.71
N VAL A 451 -10.40 13.36 -25.61
CA VAL A 451 -9.37 14.41 -25.56
C VAL A 451 -8.18 14.04 -26.47
N GLN A 452 -7.74 12.78 -26.46
CA GLN A 452 -6.66 12.32 -27.31
C GLN A 452 -7.02 12.49 -28.79
N LEU A 453 -8.17 11.96 -29.20
CA LEU A 453 -8.70 12.07 -30.57
C LEU A 453 -8.84 13.52 -31.01
N ARG A 454 -9.34 14.39 -30.13
CA ARG A 454 -9.49 15.82 -30.40
C ARG A 454 -8.15 16.50 -30.65
N ILE A 455 -7.16 16.27 -29.80
CA ILE A 455 -5.84 16.88 -29.99
C ILE A 455 -5.18 16.34 -31.27
N THR A 456 -5.34 15.04 -31.58
CA THR A 456 -4.86 14.47 -32.86
C THR A 456 -5.50 15.19 -34.06
N ALA A 457 -6.81 15.40 -34.05
CA ALA A 457 -7.51 16.14 -35.11
C ALA A 457 -7.04 17.61 -35.22
N LEU A 458 -6.88 18.30 -34.08
CA LEU A 458 -6.35 19.67 -34.05
C LEU A 458 -4.90 19.74 -34.57
N THR A 459 -4.09 18.72 -34.30
CA THR A 459 -2.70 18.63 -34.76
C THR A 459 -2.66 18.45 -36.27
N ALA A 460 -3.48 17.55 -36.82
CA ALA A 460 -3.62 17.39 -38.27
C ALA A 460 -4.13 18.67 -38.98
N GLU A 461 -5.01 19.43 -38.34
CA GLU A 461 -5.44 20.75 -38.83
C GLU A 461 -4.31 21.79 -38.84
N TYR A 462 -3.47 21.78 -37.82
CA TYR A 462 -2.29 22.64 -37.74
C TYR A 462 -1.24 22.25 -38.79
N ASP A 463 -0.91 20.96 -38.90
CA ASP A 463 0.11 20.46 -39.84
C ASP A 463 -0.30 20.65 -41.31
N SER A 464 -1.61 20.61 -41.61
CA SER A 464 -2.16 20.94 -42.93
C SER A 464 -2.23 22.44 -43.23
N GLY A 465 -1.82 23.31 -42.30
CA GLY A 465 -1.88 24.76 -42.44
C GLY A 465 -3.28 25.36 -42.32
N ARG A 466 -4.30 24.55 -42.01
CA ARG A 466 -5.69 25.02 -41.81
C ARG A 466 -5.86 25.84 -40.52
N ARG A 467 -4.91 25.72 -39.58
CA ARG A 467 -4.82 26.55 -38.38
C ARG A 467 -3.45 27.21 -38.29
N THR A 468 -3.44 28.46 -37.86
CA THR A 468 -2.21 29.11 -37.41
C THR A 468 -1.76 28.52 -36.06
N MET A 469 -0.49 28.73 -35.70
CA MET A 469 0.05 28.30 -34.41
C MET A 469 -0.75 28.83 -33.22
N GLU A 470 -1.14 30.11 -33.24
CA GLU A 470 -1.99 30.70 -32.19
C GLU A 470 -3.36 30.02 -32.09
N GLN A 471 -4.00 29.75 -33.24
CA GLN A 471 -5.31 29.10 -33.29
C GLN A 471 -5.23 27.68 -32.74
N PHE A 472 -4.15 26.95 -33.06
CA PHE A 472 -3.90 25.62 -32.53
C PHE A 472 -3.71 25.65 -31.01
N LEU A 473 -2.79 26.48 -30.50
CA LEU A 473 -2.51 26.58 -29.06
C LEU A 473 -3.76 26.96 -28.25
N ARG A 474 -4.58 27.88 -28.77
CA ARG A 474 -5.86 28.27 -28.15
C ARG A 474 -6.89 27.16 -28.19
N ALA A 475 -6.90 26.29 -29.21
CA ALA A 475 -7.82 25.16 -29.27
C ALA A 475 -7.43 24.08 -28.26
N VAL A 476 -6.13 23.77 -28.14
CA VAL A 476 -5.61 22.74 -27.22
C VAL A 476 -5.65 23.19 -25.75
N VAL A 477 -5.72 24.50 -25.47
CA VAL A 477 -5.71 25.05 -24.10
C VAL A 477 -6.81 24.46 -23.20
N TYR A 478 -7.94 24.09 -23.78
CA TYR A 478 -9.09 23.52 -23.09
C TYR A 478 -8.86 22.07 -22.65
N ASP A 479 -7.90 21.39 -23.27
CA ASP A 479 -7.54 19.99 -23.01
C ASP A 479 -6.37 19.87 -22.01
N VAL A 480 -5.78 21.00 -21.59
CA VAL A 480 -4.77 21.03 -20.52
C VAL A 480 -5.41 20.61 -19.19
N PRO A 481 -4.88 19.58 -18.50
CA PRO A 481 -5.44 19.07 -17.25
C PRO A 481 -5.66 20.16 -16.20
N GLU A 482 -6.83 20.15 -15.56
CA GLU A 482 -7.06 20.90 -14.32
C GLU A 482 -6.51 20.05 -13.16
N LEU A 483 -5.42 20.50 -12.57
CA LEU A 483 -4.78 19.80 -11.46
C LEU A 483 -5.59 20.04 -10.18
N LEU A 484 -6.46 19.07 -9.86
CA LEU A 484 -7.18 19.01 -8.58
C LEU A 484 -6.12 19.10 -7.47
N ASN A 485 -6.16 20.18 -6.67
CA ASN A 485 -5.23 20.55 -5.59
C ASN A 485 -4.13 21.60 -5.92
N PHE A 486 -4.13 22.20 -7.12
CA PHE A 486 -3.37 23.43 -7.34
C PHE A 486 -4.01 24.66 -6.68
#